data_AF-A0A9D9KZK8-F1
#
_entry.id   AF-A0A9D9KZK8-F1
#
_cell.length_a   1.000
_cell.length_b   1.000
_cell.length_c   1.000
_cell.angle_alpha   90.00
_cell.angle_beta   90.00
_cell.angle_gamma   90.00
#
_symmetry.space_group_name_H-M   'P 1'
#
loop_
_entity.id
_entity.type
_entity.pdbx_description
1 polymer ?
#
loop_
_entity_poly.entity_id
_entity_poly.type
_entity_poly.pdbx_seq_one_letter_code
_entity_poly.pdbx_strand_id
1 'polypeptide(L)'
;MVIKKEIDMNKPLTDEQNKMLEALKNRPVQADEECPELTEEQLDQFVRISEMRRNERKKQTVTIRLSPQALKTAKSLGKGYTSVLSRILESALSDTELIKHYL
;
A
#
# COMPACT_ATOMS: atom_id res chain seq x y z
N MET A 1 23.43 -16.62 10.14
CA MET A 1 23.31 -16.55 11.62
C MET A 1 23.28 -15.08 12.10
N VAL A 2 22.15 -14.59 12.59
CA VAL A 2 21.96 -13.18 13.00
C VAL A 2 22.35 -13.01 14.47
N ILE A 3 23.32 -12.13 14.75
CA ILE A 3 23.71 -11.77 16.13
C ILE A 3 22.93 -10.52 16.53
N LYS A 4 22.03 -10.65 17.51
CA LYS A 4 21.28 -9.52 18.09
C LYS A 4 21.96 -9.08 19.37
N LYS A 5 22.23 -7.78 19.52
CA LYS A 5 22.65 -7.15 20.77
C LYS A 5 21.86 -5.87 21.00
N GLU A 6 21.46 -5.63 22.24
CA GLU A 6 20.78 -4.40 22.64
C GLU A 6 21.80 -3.30 22.97
N ILE A 7 21.54 -2.09 22.51
CA ILE A 7 22.33 -0.89 22.78
C ILE A 7 21.37 0.15 23.40
N ASP A 8 21.71 0.63 24.60
CA ASP A 8 20.98 1.73 25.26
C ASP A 8 21.43 3.07 24.68
N MET A 9 20.52 3.79 24.04
CA MET A 9 20.81 5.08 23.39
C MET A 9 20.94 6.24 24.39
N ASN A 10 20.62 6.05 25.67
CA ASN A 10 20.67 7.10 26.69
C ASN A 10 22.03 7.20 27.38
N LYS A 11 22.97 6.31 27.06
CA LYS A 11 24.32 6.27 27.65
C LYS A 11 25.38 6.37 26.56
N PRO A 12 26.55 6.97 26.85
CA PRO A 12 27.68 6.90 25.93
C PRO A 12 28.06 5.43 25.70
N LEU A 13 28.38 5.09 24.44
CA LEU A 13 28.79 3.74 24.05
C LEU A 13 30.07 3.34 24.79
N THR A 14 30.12 2.09 25.24
CA THR A 14 31.36 1.52 25.81
C THR A 14 32.39 1.27 24.71
N ASP A 15 33.67 1.24 25.07
CA ASP A 15 34.77 0.96 24.13
C ASP A 15 34.59 -0.37 23.38
N GLU A 16 33.97 -1.36 24.03
CA GLU A 16 33.62 -2.65 23.43
C GLU A 16 32.52 -2.51 22.35
N GLN A 17 31.50 -1.69 22.61
CA GLN A 17 30.44 -1.43 21.64
C GLN A 17 30.97 -0.65 20.43
N ASN A 18 31.87 0.31 20.65
CA ASN A 18 32.52 1.05 19.57
C ASN A 18 33.37 0.12 18.68
N LYS A 19 34.19 -0.75 19.29
CA LYS A 19 34.96 -1.77 18.54
C LYS A 19 34.05 -2.71 17.75
N MET A 20 32.90 -3.10 18.32
CA MET A 20 31.93 -3.95 17.63
C MET A 20 31.28 -3.24 16.44
N LEU A 21 30.95 -1.95 16.56
CA LEU A 21 30.40 -1.15 15.47
C LEU A 21 31.43 -0.94 14.34
N GLU A 22 32.70 -0.69 14.67
CA GLU A 22 33.78 -0.61 13.68
C GLU A 22 33.98 -1.94 12.95
N ALA A 23 33.93 -3.06 13.66
CA ALA A 23 34.00 -4.39 13.04
C ALA A 23 32.80 -4.67 12.12
N LEU A 24 31.60 -4.23 12.51
CA LEU A 24 30.39 -4.37 11.68
C LEU A 24 30.45 -3.50 10.42
N LYS A 25 30.98 -2.27 10.52
CA LYS A 25 31.13 -1.36 9.38
C LYS A 25 32.00 -1.96 8.27
N ASN A 26 33.03 -2.72 8.64
CA ASN A 26 33.96 -3.33 7.70
C ASN A 26 33.56 -4.75 7.26
N ARG A 27 32.45 -5.29 7.78
CA ARG A 27 31.99 -6.63 7.44
C ARG A 27 31.34 -6.62 6.06
N PRO A 28 31.73 -7.52 5.13
CA PRO A 28 31.07 -7.61 3.83
C PRO A 28 29.61 -8.02 4.02
N VAL A 29 28.72 -7.34 3.29
CA VAL A 29 27.31 -7.73 3.19
C VAL A 29 27.27 -8.96 2.27
N GLN A 30 27.03 -10.12 2.87
CA GLN A 30 26.87 -11.37 2.15
C GLN A 30 25.44 -11.85 2.37
N ALA A 31 24.73 -12.10 1.26
CA ALA A 31 23.41 -12.70 1.30
C ALA A 31 23.49 -14.11 1.93
N ASP A 32 22.49 -14.46 2.73
CA ASP A 32 22.39 -15.80 3.33
C ASP A 32 22.00 -16.81 2.25
N GLU A 33 22.44 -18.07 2.35
CA GLU A 33 22.12 -19.11 1.36
C GLU A 33 20.61 -19.39 1.29
N GLU A 34 19.92 -19.23 2.42
CA GLU A 34 18.46 -19.36 2.51
C GLU A 34 17.71 -18.06 2.10
N CYS A 35 18.42 -16.95 1.95
CA CYS A 35 17.86 -15.64 1.60
C CYS A 35 18.76 -14.93 0.56
N PRO A 36 18.79 -15.46 -0.68
CA PRO A 36 19.55 -14.84 -1.76
C PRO A 36 18.94 -13.49 -2.14
N GLU A 37 19.75 -12.62 -2.72
CA GLU A 37 19.23 -11.39 -3.33
C GLU A 37 18.30 -11.73 -4.49
N LEU A 38 17.27 -10.88 -4.68
CA LEU A 38 16.36 -11.03 -5.80
C LEU A 38 17.13 -10.80 -7.12
N THR A 39 16.90 -11.68 -8.09
CA THR A 39 17.47 -11.48 -9.42
C THR A 39 16.80 -10.29 -10.11
N GLU A 40 17.49 -9.67 -11.08
CA GLU A 40 16.92 -8.57 -11.87
C GLU A 40 15.59 -8.96 -12.54
N GLU A 41 15.50 -10.19 -13.05
CA GLU A 41 14.28 -10.73 -13.64
C GLU A 41 13.12 -10.81 -12.64
N GLN A 42 13.39 -11.19 -11.38
CA GLN A 42 12.38 -11.24 -10.33
C GLN A 42 11.93 -9.83 -9.94
N LEU A 43 12.86 -8.87 -9.86
CA LEU A 43 12.54 -7.46 -9.61
C LEU A 43 11.63 -6.89 -10.71
N ASP A 44 11.92 -7.19 -11.97
CA ASP A 44 11.10 -6.78 -13.11
C ASP A 44 9.68 -7.35 -13.05
N GLN A 45 9.54 -8.61 -12.61
CA GLN A 45 8.22 -9.21 -12.38
C GLN A 45 7.43 -8.45 -11.30
N PHE A 46 8.07 -8.05 -10.21
CA PHE A 46 7.42 -7.26 -9.17
C PHE A 46 6.99 -5.88 -9.67
N VAL A 47 7.82 -5.20 -10.46
CA VAL A 47 7.48 -3.92 -11.09
C VAL A 47 6.24 -4.09 -11.97
N ARG A 48 6.23 -5.08 -12.85
CA ARG A 48 5.10 -5.36 -13.75
C ARG A 48 3.79 -5.62 -12.99
N ILE A 49 3.83 -6.45 -11.95
CA ILE A 49 2.64 -6.74 -11.13
C ILE A 49 2.16 -5.49 -10.38
N SER A 50 3.10 -4.67 -9.88
CA SER A 50 2.80 -3.41 -9.20
C SER A 50 2.08 -2.43 -10.14
N GLU A 51 2.56 -2.29 -11.37
CA GLU A 51 1.94 -1.45 -12.40
C GLU A 51 0.55 -1.94 -12.79
N MET A 52 0.39 -3.26 -13.01
CA MET A 52 -0.90 -3.87 -13.31
C MET A 52 -1.91 -3.58 -12.21
N ARG A 53 -1.56 -3.84 -10.94
CA ARG A 53 -2.44 -3.57 -9.79
C ARG A 53 -2.75 -2.09 -9.63
N ARG A 54 -1.79 -1.21 -9.93
CA ARG A 54 -2.01 0.25 -9.89
C ARG A 54 -3.02 0.67 -10.95
N ASN A 55 -2.94 0.09 -12.16
CA ASN A 55 -3.87 0.35 -13.25
C ASN A 55 -5.28 -0.21 -12.93
N GLU A 56 -5.39 -1.41 -12.37
CA GLU A 56 -6.66 -1.99 -11.93
C GLU A 56 -7.36 -1.15 -10.85
N ARG A 57 -6.60 -0.61 -9.89
CA ARG A 57 -7.13 0.22 -8.82
C ARG A 57 -7.45 1.65 -9.24
N LYS A 58 -7.04 2.07 -10.46
CA LYS A 58 -7.26 3.43 -10.95
C LYS A 58 -8.73 3.60 -11.29
N LYS A 59 -9.45 4.29 -10.40
CA LYS A 59 -10.86 4.64 -10.62
C LYS A 59 -11.03 5.47 -11.89
N GLN A 60 -11.97 5.10 -12.74
CA GLN A 60 -12.34 5.84 -13.94
C GLN A 60 -13.38 6.91 -13.60
N THR A 61 -13.26 8.09 -14.21
CA THR A 61 -14.22 9.19 -13.99
C THR A 61 -15.44 9.03 -14.89
N VAL A 62 -16.63 9.06 -14.30
CA VAL A 62 -17.91 9.09 -15.00
C VAL A 62 -18.70 10.33 -14.58
N THR A 63 -19.42 10.94 -15.52
CA THR A 63 -20.30 12.10 -15.25
C THR A 63 -21.76 11.67 -15.37
N ILE A 64 -22.53 11.83 -14.29
CA ILE A 64 -23.94 11.42 -14.20
C ILE A 64 -24.78 12.62 -13.75
N ARG A 65 -25.98 12.78 -14.30
CA ARG A 65 -26.94 13.81 -13.87
C ARG A 65 -27.79 13.28 -12.73
N LEU A 66 -27.92 14.05 -11.66
CA LEU A 66 -28.77 13.74 -10.50
C LEU A 66 -29.86 14.80 -10.36
N SER A 67 -31.00 14.43 -9.79
CA SER A 67 -32.03 15.39 -9.42
C SER A 67 -31.54 16.34 -8.32
N PRO A 68 -32.08 17.58 -8.21
CA PRO A 68 -31.70 18.51 -7.16
C PRO A 68 -31.87 17.94 -5.75
N GLN A 69 -32.93 17.14 -5.54
CA GLN A 69 -33.19 16.47 -4.27
C GLN A 69 -32.11 15.42 -3.94
N ALA A 70 -31.74 14.57 -4.90
CA ALA A 70 -30.69 13.58 -4.71
C ALA A 70 -29.33 14.24 -4.43
N LEU A 71 -29.03 15.34 -5.11
CA LEU A 71 -27.79 16.10 -4.86
C LEU A 71 -27.77 16.73 -3.47
N LYS A 72 -28.92 17.21 -2.97
CA LYS A 72 -29.04 17.73 -1.60
C LYS A 72 -28.74 16.64 -0.57
N THR A 73 -29.33 15.46 -0.74
CA THR A 73 -29.09 14.29 0.12
C THR A 73 -27.63 13.85 0.08
N ALA A 74 -27.01 13.85 -1.10
CA ALA A 74 -25.59 13.54 -1.22
C ALA A 74 -24.73 14.53 -0.43
N LYS A 75 -24.95 15.84 -0.62
CA LYS A 75 -24.18 16.88 0.08
C LYS A 75 -24.36 16.84 1.60
N SER A 76 -25.51 16.39 2.12
CA SER A 76 -25.70 16.24 3.57
C SER A 76 -24.86 15.14 4.22
N LEU A 77 -24.24 14.26 3.43
CA LEU A 77 -23.29 13.23 3.91
C LEU A 77 -21.91 13.81 4.31
N GLY A 78 -21.68 15.11 4.11
CA GLY A 78 -20.46 15.82 4.51
C GLY A 78 -19.41 15.96 3.41
N LYS A 79 -18.23 16.49 3.75
CA LYS A 79 -17.16 16.88 2.80
C LYS A 79 -16.66 15.72 1.90
N GLY A 80 -16.84 14.47 2.33
CA GLY A 80 -16.45 13.26 1.61
C GLY A 80 -17.59 12.57 0.83
N TYR A 81 -18.72 13.25 0.59
CA TYR A 81 -19.90 12.61 0.00
C TYR A 81 -19.63 11.97 -1.38
N THR A 82 -18.71 12.51 -2.18
CA THR A 82 -18.35 11.94 -3.48
C THR A 82 -17.74 10.54 -3.35
N SER A 83 -16.90 10.32 -2.32
CA SER A 83 -16.35 8.99 -2.01
C SER A 83 -17.40 8.03 -1.46
N VAL A 84 -18.44 8.55 -0.79
CA VAL A 84 -19.59 7.74 -0.36
C VAL A 84 -20.42 7.33 -1.58
N LEU A 85 -20.72 8.27 -2.48
CA LEU A 85 -21.44 7.98 -3.73
C LEU A 85 -20.70 6.96 -4.60
N SER A 86 -19.38 7.08 -4.75
CA SER A 86 -18.56 6.10 -5.47
C SER A 86 -18.73 4.69 -4.90
N ARG A 87 -18.73 4.52 -3.58
CA ARG A 87 -18.93 3.22 -2.93
C ARG A 87 -20.34 2.68 -3.09
N ILE A 88 -21.35 3.55 -2.98
CA ILE A 88 -22.76 3.17 -3.22
C ILE A 88 -22.93 2.68 -4.65
N LEU A 89 -22.37 3.40 -5.64
CA LEU A 89 -22.44 3.01 -7.04
C LEU A 89 -21.71 1.70 -7.31
N GLU A 90 -20.50 1.52 -6.79
CA GLU A 90 -19.75 0.26 -6.92
C GLU A 90 -20.53 -0.92 -6.31
N SER A 91 -21.13 -0.73 -5.13
CA SER A 91 -21.97 -1.75 -4.49
C SER A 91 -23.23 -2.06 -5.30
N ALA A 92 -23.91 -1.03 -5.80
CA ALA A 92 -25.12 -1.20 -6.60
C ALA A 92 -24.84 -1.92 -7.93
N LEU A 93 -23.69 -1.64 -8.55
CA LEU A 93 -23.25 -2.30 -9.79
C LEU A 93 -22.72 -3.72 -9.57
N SER A 94 -22.47 -4.13 -8.33
CA SER A 94 -22.11 -5.52 -8.01
C SER A 94 -23.33 -6.42 -7.79
N ASP A 95 -24.50 -5.82 -7.52
CA ASP A 95 -25.74 -6.53 -7.26
C ASP A 95 -26.51 -6.78 -8.57
N THR A 96 -26.54 -8.05 -9.00
CA THR A 96 -27.18 -8.45 -10.25
C THR A 96 -28.71 -8.31 -10.20
N GLU A 97 -29.33 -8.47 -9.03
CA GLU A 97 -30.79 -8.32 -8.90
C GLU A 97 -31.20 -6.86 -9.00
N LEU A 98 -30.44 -5.98 -8.34
CA LEU A 98 -30.65 -4.55 -8.41
C LEU A 98 -30.49 -4.04 -9.84
N ILE A 99 -29.47 -4.49 -10.58
CA ILE A 99 -29.28 -4.12 -11.99
C ILE A 99 -30.49 -4.54 -12.82
N LYS A 100 -30.97 -5.78 -12.67
CA LYS A 100 -32.13 -6.28 -13.41
C LYS A 100 -33.42 -5.49 -13.15
N HIS A 101 -33.57 -4.89 -11.98
CA HIS A 101 -34.73 -4.06 -11.67
C HIS A 101 -34.75 -2.74 -12.46
N TYR A 102 -33.58 -2.22 -12.83
CA TYR A 102 -33.45 -0.93 -13.53
C TYR A 102 -33.17 -1.07 -15.05
N LEU A 103 -33.12 -2.31 -15.57
CA LEU A 103 -33.03 -2.64 -17.00
C LEU A 103 -34.42 -2.94 -17.57
#